data_AF-A0A6S6VU40-F1
#
_entry.id   AF-A0A6S6VU40-F1
#
_cell.length_a   1.000
_cell.length_b   1.000
_cell.length_c   1.000
_cell.angle_alpha   90.00
_cell.angle_beta   90.00
_cell.angle_gamma   90.00
#
_symmetry.space_group_name_H-M   'P 1'
#
loop_
_entity.id
_entity.type
_entity.pdbx_description
1 polymer ?
#
loop_
_entity_poly.entity_id
_entity_poly.type
_entity_poly.pdbx_seq_one_letter_code
_entity_poly.pdbx_strand_id
1 'polypeptide(L)'
;MPCRPGVLISNLRRRHIQPRIGKEQYLALTREDPTVKLDTSTAGKALIKFRKGEAIASIGTVQVSTEIRKINFEVLEAPTPFLLCLTDMDRLKVYFNNTTDELVQGNIRIPVLRKWGHP
;
A
#
# COMPACT_ATOMS: atom_id res chain seq x y z
N MET A 1 20.52 1.94 -10.56
CA MET A 1 19.53 0.87 -10.32
C MET A 1 18.20 1.53 -10.02
N PRO A 2 17.09 1.18 -10.69
CA PRO A 2 15.80 1.79 -10.42
C PRO A 2 15.31 1.39 -9.03
N CYS A 3 14.88 2.37 -8.23
CA CYS A 3 14.45 2.17 -6.85
C CYS A 3 13.01 1.68 -6.87
N ARG A 4 12.78 0.36 -6.74
CA ARG A 4 11.42 -0.16 -6.59
C ARG A 4 10.87 0.22 -5.19
N PRO A 5 9.68 0.84 -5.08
CA PRO A 5 9.13 1.24 -3.79
C PRO A 5 8.81 0.02 -2.92
N GLY A 6 9.28 0.05 -1.66
CA GLY A 6 9.04 -0.99 -0.67
C GLY A 6 7.60 -0.96 -0.13
N VAL A 7 7.02 -2.13 0.12
CA VAL A 7 5.66 -2.29 0.67
C VAL A 7 5.74 -2.56 2.16
N LEU A 8 5.11 -1.71 2.98
CA LEU A 8 4.91 -1.96 4.41
C LEU A 8 3.62 -2.77 4.62
N ILE A 9 3.68 -3.70 5.58
CA ILE A 9 2.61 -4.69 5.80
C ILE A 9 1.99 -4.42 7.16
N SER A 10 0.69 -4.13 7.18
CA SER A 10 -0.05 -3.82 8.42
C SER A 10 -0.87 -4.99 8.90
N ASN A 11 -0.70 -5.34 10.19
CA ASN A 11 -1.45 -6.40 10.87
C ASN A 11 -2.81 -5.92 11.44
N LEU A 12 -3.39 -4.84 10.92
CA LEU A 12 -4.70 -4.38 11.40
C LEU A 12 -5.80 -5.32 10.90
N ARG A 13 -6.38 -6.13 11.81
CA ARG A 13 -7.60 -6.90 11.55
C ARG A 13 -8.85 -6.01 11.70
N ARG A 14 -9.40 -5.53 10.58
CA ARG A 14 -10.84 -5.21 10.45
C ARG A 14 -11.34 -5.74 9.11
N ARG A 15 -12.58 -6.26 9.09
CA ARG A 15 -13.20 -7.02 7.99
C ARG A 15 -13.29 -6.29 6.63
N HIS A 16 -13.00 -4.99 6.56
CA HIS A 16 -13.03 -4.20 5.32
C HIS A 16 -11.98 -3.07 5.38
N ILE A 17 -10.70 -3.43 5.44
CA ILE A 17 -9.63 -2.44 5.26
C ILE A 17 -9.19 -2.51 3.80
N GLN A 18 -9.30 -1.40 3.07
CA GLN A 18 -8.64 -1.27 1.77
C GLN A 18 -7.16 -0.92 1.97
N PRO A 19 -6.27 -1.28 1.03
CA PRO A 19 -4.88 -0.85 1.04
C PRO A 19 -4.81 0.68 1.04
N ARG A 20 -3.87 1.23 1.78
CA ARG A 20 -3.72 2.68 1.95
C ARG A 20 -2.31 3.13 1.63
N ILE A 21 -2.19 4.34 1.13
CA ILE A 21 -0.93 5.00 0.81
C ILE A 21 -1.02 6.47 1.19
N GLY A 22 -0.02 7.01 1.87
CA GLY A 22 0.07 8.44 2.13
C GLY A 22 0.46 9.21 0.88
N LYS A 23 0.05 10.48 0.79
CA LYS A 23 0.33 11.35 -0.36
C LYS A 23 1.81 11.43 -0.70
N GLU A 24 2.69 11.57 0.28
CA GLU A 24 4.14 11.62 0.04
C GLU A 24 4.68 10.31 -0.56
N GLN A 25 4.14 9.18 -0.12
CA GLN A 25 4.49 7.86 -0.64
C GLN A 25 3.94 7.64 -2.05
N TYR A 26 2.73 8.13 -2.34
CA TYR A 26 2.19 8.18 -3.69
C TYR A 26 3.08 9.03 -4.62
N LEU A 27 3.49 10.22 -4.18
CA LEU A 27 4.39 11.08 -4.96
C LEU A 27 5.73 10.39 -5.21
N ALA A 28 6.31 9.72 -4.21
CA ALA A 28 7.53 8.93 -4.39
C ALA A 28 7.34 7.80 -5.42
N LEU A 29 6.22 7.06 -5.35
CA LEU A 29 5.89 6.02 -6.33
C LEU A 29 5.78 6.58 -7.75
N THR A 30 5.10 7.71 -7.94
CA THR A 30 4.96 8.31 -9.28
C THR A 30 6.27 8.79 -9.90
N ARG A 31 7.30 9.07 -9.08
CA ARG A 31 8.64 9.41 -9.56
C ARG A 31 9.36 8.19 -10.15
N GLU A 32 9.13 7.02 -9.57
CA GLU A 32 9.72 5.75 -10.04
C GLU A 32 8.89 5.10 -11.15
N ASP A 33 7.57 5.26 -11.10
CA ASP A 33 6.62 4.79 -12.10
C ASP A 33 5.62 5.89 -12.51
N PRO A 34 5.95 6.68 -13.55
CA PRO A 34 5.09 7.76 -14.05
C PRO A 34 3.76 7.28 -14.66
N THR A 35 3.57 5.98 -14.85
CA THR A 35 2.31 5.43 -15.40
C THR A 35 1.19 5.36 -14.37
N VAL A 36 1.55 5.46 -13.09
CA VAL A 36 0.63 5.40 -11.96
C VAL A 36 -0.18 6.70 -11.86
N LYS A 37 -1.48 6.62 -12.13
CA LYS A 37 -2.40 7.78 -12.11
C LYS A 37 -3.38 7.72 -10.95
N LEU A 38 -3.57 8.87 -10.30
CA LEU A 38 -4.61 9.06 -9.29
C LEU A 38 -5.96 9.23 -9.99
N ASP A 39 -6.93 8.40 -9.62
CA ASP A 39 -8.33 8.58 -9.99
C ASP A 39 -9.03 9.40 -8.91
N THR A 40 -9.21 10.70 -9.17
CA THR A 40 -9.88 11.63 -8.24
C THR A 40 -11.40 11.47 -8.23
N SER A 41 -12.01 10.75 -9.19
CA SER A 41 -13.46 10.49 -9.19
C SER A 41 -13.92 9.60 -8.02
N THR A 42 -12.96 8.99 -7.34
CA THR A 42 -13.16 8.15 -6.15
C THR A 42 -12.90 8.88 -4.84
N ALA A 43 -12.54 10.17 -4.89
CA ALA A 43 -12.30 10.99 -3.70
C ALA A 43 -13.51 10.94 -2.74
N GLY A 44 -13.23 10.83 -1.44
CA GLY A 44 -14.24 10.79 -0.39
C GLY A 44 -15.02 9.47 -0.27
N LYS A 45 -14.82 8.48 -1.17
CA LYS A 45 -15.48 7.17 -1.07
C LYS A 45 -15.01 6.37 0.15
N ALA A 46 -13.75 6.56 0.56
CA ALA A 46 -13.22 5.95 1.77
C ALA A 46 -13.02 7.01 2.85
N LEU A 47 -13.54 6.72 4.05
CA LEU A 47 -13.32 7.51 5.25
C LEU A 47 -12.53 6.68 6.28
N ILE A 48 -11.31 7.13 6.59
CA ILE A 48 -10.33 6.38 7.37
C ILE A 48 -10.15 7.05 8.73
N LYS A 49 -10.44 6.34 9.82
CA LYS A 49 -10.19 6.83 11.18
C LYS A 49 -9.03 6.06 11.82
N PHE A 50 -7.98 6.77 12.20
CA PHE A 50 -6.86 6.20 12.96
C PHE A 50 -7.11 6.35 14.46
N ARG A 51 -7.27 5.23 15.17
CA ARG A 51 -7.52 5.21 16.63
C ARG A 51 -8.65 6.19 17.02
N LYS A 52 -8.36 7.13 17.92
CA LYS A 52 -9.26 8.19 18.43
C LYS A 52 -9.13 9.50 17.64
N GLY A 53 -8.26 9.55 16.62
CA GLY A 53 -8.06 10.74 15.80
C GLY A 53 -9.24 11.02 14.88
N GLU A 54 -9.17 12.15 14.18
CA GLU A 54 -10.16 12.52 13.18
C GLU A 54 -10.18 11.56 12.01
N ALA A 55 -11.33 11.50 11.34
CA ALA A 55 -11.50 10.70 10.16
C ALA A 55 -10.97 11.47 8.95
N ILE A 56 -10.11 10.83 8.16
CA ILE A 56 -9.48 11.39 6.97
C ILE A 56 -10.17 10.79 5.75
N ALA A 57 -10.72 11.63 4.89
CA ALA A 57 -11.27 11.21 3.61
C ALA A 57 -10.13 10.88 2.62
N SER A 58 -10.30 9.84 1.80
CA SER A 58 -9.35 9.59 0.71
C SER A 58 -9.44 10.69 -0.35
N ILE A 59 -8.29 11.05 -0.92
CA ILE A 59 -8.21 12.02 -2.03
C ILE A 59 -8.46 11.37 -3.39
N GLY A 60 -8.54 10.03 -3.42
CA GLY A 60 -8.77 9.22 -4.59
C GLY A 60 -8.13 7.84 -4.46
N THR A 61 -8.29 7.03 -5.50
CA THR A 61 -7.74 5.69 -5.59
C THR A 61 -6.63 5.66 -6.63
N VAL A 62 -5.57 4.91 -6.36
CA VAL A 62 -4.49 4.65 -7.29
C VAL A 62 -4.36 3.15 -7.54
N GLN A 63 -4.18 2.76 -8.79
CA GLN A 63 -3.92 1.37 -9.15
C GLN A 63 -2.41 1.16 -9.34
N VAL A 64 -1.84 0.27 -8.55
CA VAL A 64 -0.41 -0.05 -8.59
C VAL A 64 -0.25 -1.47 -9.11
N SER A 65 0.53 -1.62 -10.18
CA SER A 65 0.87 -2.94 -10.71
C SER A 65 2.01 -3.53 -9.90
N THR A 66 1.76 -4.68 -9.25
CA THR A 66 2.79 -5.47 -8.59
C THR A 66 3.03 -6.76 -9.39
N GLU A 67 4.16 -7.43 -9.17
CA GLU A 67 4.47 -8.73 -9.80
C GLU A 67 3.44 -9.82 -9.46
N ILE A 68 2.66 -9.63 -8.39
CA ILE A 68 1.54 -10.51 -8.03
C ILE A 68 0.27 -10.15 -8.81
N ARG A 69 -0.19 -8.90 -8.69
CA ARG A 69 -1.36 -8.35 -9.41
C ARG A 69 -1.44 -6.83 -9.30
N LYS A 70 -2.44 -6.27 -9.96
CA LYS A 70 -2.86 -4.87 -9.74
C LYS A 70 -3.61 -4.73 -8.42
N ILE A 71 -3.18 -3.78 -7.60
CA ILE A 71 -3.76 -3.48 -6.29
C ILE A 71 -4.24 -2.03 -6.30
N ASN A 72 -5.47 -1.80 -5.84
CA ASN A 72 -6.02 -0.45 -5.66
C ASN A 72 -5.69 0.03 -4.24
N PHE A 73 -5.12 1.23 -4.14
CA PHE A 73 -4.81 1.88 -2.88
C PHE A 73 -5.63 3.17 -2.73
N GLU A 74 -6.21 3.37 -1.56
CA GLU A 74 -6.78 4.66 -1.16
C GLU A 74 -5.66 5.62 -0.79
N VAL A 75 -5.57 6.75 -1.47
CA VAL A 75 -4.57 7.79 -1.19
C VAL A 75 -5.09 8.71 -0.10
N LEU A 76 -4.29 8.94 0.94
CA LEU A 76 -4.63 9.79 2.08
C LEU A 76 -3.76 11.05 2.11
N GLU A 77 -4.37 12.18 2.46
CA GLU A 77 -3.65 13.42 2.83
C GLU A 77 -3.03 13.27 4.23
N ALA A 78 -2.13 12.31 4.39
CA ALA A 78 -1.43 12.00 5.63
C ALA A 78 -0.08 11.34 5.33
N PRO A 79 0.92 11.46 6.23
CA PRO A 79 2.20 10.75 6.15
C PRO A 79 2.04 9.26 6.53
N THR A 80 1.17 8.56 5.80
CA THR A 80 0.88 7.14 6.03
C THR A 80 1.79 6.28 5.16
N PRO A 81 2.45 5.25 5.70
CA PRO A 81 3.21 4.29 4.89
C PRO A 81 2.30 3.50 3.93
N PHE A 82 2.88 2.78 2.97
CA PHE A 82 2.15 1.75 2.23
C PHE A 82 1.62 0.73 3.22
N LEU A 83 0.32 0.48 3.23
CA LEU A 83 -0.27 -0.52 4.11
C LEU A 83 -1.03 -1.54 3.26
N LEU A 84 -0.40 -2.69 3.01
CA LEU A 84 -1.11 -3.89 2.60
C LEU A 84 -1.86 -4.45 3.81
N CYS A 85 -3.15 -4.72 3.65
CA CYS A 85 -3.98 -5.23 4.73
C CYS A 85 -4.01 -6.77 4.72
N LEU A 86 -4.25 -7.36 5.90
CA LEU A 86 -4.37 -8.82 6.04
C LEU A 86 -5.49 -9.41 5.17
N THR A 87 -6.63 -8.72 5.04
CA THR A 87 -7.74 -9.20 4.20
C THR A 87 -7.36 -9.28 2.72
N ASP A 88 -6.55 -8.35 2.24
CA ASP A 88 -6.02 -8.42 0.89
C ASP A 88 -4.97 -9.51 0.78
N MET A 89 -4.14 -9.73 1.80
CA MET A 89 -3.21 -10.85 1.85
C MET A 89 -3.92 -12.21 1.78
N ASP A 90 -5.01 -12.38 2.54
CA ASP A 90 -5.87 -13.57 2.51
C ASP A 90 -6.48 -13.76 1.11
N ARG A 91 -7.04 -12.69 0.54
CA ARG A 91 -7.64 -12.71 -0.82
C ARG A 91 -6.60 -12.94 -1.92
N LEU A 92 -5.37 -12.47 -1.72
CA LEU A 92 -4.23 -12.67 -2.60
C LEU A 92 -3.60 -14.04 -2.43
N LYS A 93 -3.86 -14.73 -1.31
CA LYS A 93 -3.10 -15.90 -0.85
C LYS A 93 -1.59 -15.59 -0.78
N VAL A 94 -1.25 -14.38 -0.34
CA VAL A 94 0.15 -13.98 -0.09
C VAL A 94 0.41 -13.89 1.40
N TYR A 95 1.64 -14.16 1.81
CA TYR A 95 2.10 -13.84 3.16
C TYR A 95 3.47 -13.19 3.11
N PHE A 96 3.79 -12.45 4.16
CA PHE A 96 5.13 -11.90 4.34
C PHE A 96 5.97 -12.86 5.16
N ASN A 97 7.03 -13.39 4.56
CA ASN A 97 8.06 -14.09 5.30
C ASN A 97 9.03 -13.06 5.89
N ASN A 98 8.88 -12.78 7.17
CA ASN A 98 9.70 -11.82 7.89
C ASN A 98 11.14 -12.31 8.18
N THR A 99 11.43 -13.61 7.98
CA THR A 99 12.77 -14.19 8.16
C THR A 99 13.64 -14.05 6.93
N THR A 100 13.03 -14.08 5.74
CA THR A 100 13.72 -13.92 4.44
C THR A 100 13.46 -12.58 3.78
N ASP A 101 12.61 -11.73 4.38
CA ASP A 101 12.15 -10.47 3.80
C ASP A 101 11.50 -10.65 2.42
N GLU A 102 10.61 -11.63 2.30
CA GLU A 102 9.95 -11.97 1.04
C GLU A 102 8.43 -11.89 1.15
N LEU A 103 7.77 -11.37 0.12
CA LEU A 103 6.35 -11.58 -0.09
C LEU A 103 6.18 -12.86 -0.91
N VAL A 104 5.50 -13.85 -0.33
CA VAL A 104 5.40 -15.21 -0.88
C VAL A 104 3.98 -15.48 -1.36
N GLN A 105 3.84 -15.99 -2.58
CA GLN A 105 2.59 -16.47 -3.17
C GLN A 105 2.81 -17.82 -3.85
N GLY A 106 2.48 -18.93 -3.17
CA GLY A 106 2.81 -20.26 -3.68
C GLY A 106 4.33 -20.41 -3.88
N ASN A 107 4.77 -20.60 -5.13
CA ASN A 107 6.19 -20.70 -5.49
C ASN A 107 6.85 -19.35 -5.86
N ILE A 108 6.06 -18.29 -5.98
CA ILE A 108 6.55 -16.94 -6.29
C ILE A 108 7.11 -16.32 -5.01
N ARG A 109 8.34 -15.81 -5.08
CA ARG A 109 9.03 -15.10 -3.99
C ARG A 109 9.46 -13.74 -4.50
N ILE A 110 8.98 -12.68 -3.86
CA ILE A 110 9.31 -11.31 -4.20
C ILE A 110 10.10 -10.71 -3.04
N PRO A 111 11.36 -10.28 -3.25
CA PRO A 111 12.13 -9.65 -2.20
C PRO A 111 11.50 -8.30 -1.82
N VAL A 112 11.34 -8.09 -0.51
CA VAL A 112 10.85 -6.84 0.08
C VAL A 112 12.03 -6.09 0.65
N LEU A 113 12.37 -4.96 0.02
CA LEU A 113 13.41 -4.09 0.54
C LEU A 113 12.88 -3.30 1.75
N ARG A 114 13.47 -3.54 2.92
CA ARG A 114 13.27 -2.71 4.11
C ARG A 114 14.30 -1.58 4.12
N LYS A 115 13.87 -0.34 3.88
CA LYS A 115 14.70 0.84 4.15
C LYS A 115 14.44 1.33 5.57
N TRP A 116 15.49 1.39 6.38
CA TRP A 116 15.51 2.06 7.67
C TRP A 116 15.99 3.50 7.46
N GLY A 117 15.28 4.46 8.05
CA GLY A 117 15.58 5.89 7.89
C GLY A 117 14.96 6.48 6.63
N HIS A 118 13.79 7.10 6.79
CA HIS A 118 13.55 8.38 6.14
C HIS A 118 14.25 9.44 7.02
N PRO A 119 14.96 10.44 6.46
CA PRO A 119 15.41 11.58 7.25
C PRO A 119 14.24 12.26 7.96
#